data_AF-A0A9W4D4N9-F1
#
_entry.id   AF-A0A9W4D4N9-F1
#
_cell.length_a   1.000
_cell.length_b   1.000
_cell.length_c   1.000
_cell.angle_alpha   90.00
_cell.angle_beta   90.00
_cell.angle_gamma   90.00
#
_symmetry.space_group_name_H-M   'P 1'
#
loop_
_entity.id
_entity.type
_entity.pdbx_description
1 polymer ?
#
loop_
_entity_poly.entity_id
_entity_poly.type
_entity_poly.pdbx_seq_one_letter_code
_entity_poly.pdbx_strand_id
1 'polypeptide(L)'
;MADAAAREELCSSSPRPFAHLFYEAAKILLKETITSATKSWWSENAPEFYKRLGIDSYTRTPKKLTLTRLLLSRLCAARSGHGDFAAYHHRLNHRKAHIHCSCSEPKSSTRFLECTIPP
;
A
#
# COMPACT_ATOMS: atom_id res chain seq x y z
N MET A 1 1.10 -62.73 23.19
CA MET A 1 0.43 -62.44 21.91
C MET A 1 -0.89 -61.66 22.07
N ALA A 2 -1.32 -61.28 23.28
CA ALA A 2 -2.56 -60.51 23.48
C ALA A 2 -2.38 -58.97 23.47
N ASP A 3 -1.21 -58.45 23.83
CA ASP A 3 -0.96 -56.98 23.89
C ASP A 3 -0.68 -56.32 22.53
N ALA A 4 -0.41 -57.11 21.49
CA ALA A 4 -0.13 -56.57 20.16
C ALA A 4 -1.42 -56.12 19.43
N ALA A 5 -2.55 -56.80 19.70
CA ALA A 5 -3.83 -56.48 19.07
C ALA A 5 -4.47 -55.21 19.65
N ALA A 6 -4.18 -54.87 20.92
CA ALA A 6 -4.70 -53.67 21.56
C ALA A 6 -4.10 -52.36 21.01
N ARG A 7 -3.02 -52.43 20.22
CA ARG A 7 -2.44 -51.25 19.56
C ARG A 7 -3.04 -50.97 18.18
N GLU A 8 -3.69 -51.95 17.54
CA GLU A 8 -4.31 -51.74 16.22
C GLU A 8 -5.67 -51.02 16.30
N GLU A 9 -6.35 -51.03 17.45
CA GLU A 9 -7.62 -50.30 17.61
C GLU A 9 -7.45 -48.77 17.82
N LEU A 10 -6.23 -48.25 17.98
CA LEU A 10 -6.00 -46.79 18.00
C LEU A 10 -6.02 -46.15 16.61
N CYS A 11 -6.19 -46.92 15.53
CA CYS A 11 -6.50 -46.40 14.21
C CYS A 11 -8.00 -46.25 13.96
N SER A 12 -8.85 -46.46 14.97
CA SER A 12 -10.28 -46.15 14.89
C SER A 12 -10.58 -44.88 15.67
N SER A 13 -10.77 -43.80 14.90
CA SER A 13 -11.26 -42.48 15.32
C SER A 13 -10.28 -41.62 16.15
N SER A 14 -9.59 -40.70 15.46
CA SER A 14 -9.16 -39.45 16.08
C SER A 14 -9.70 -38.29 15.23
N PRO A 15 -10.21 -37.21 15.83
CA PRO A 15 -10.88 -36.15 15.09
C PRO A 15 -9.91 -35.54 14.07
N ARG A 16 -10.41 -34.84 13.06
CA ARG A 16 -9.56 -33.95 12.26
C ARG A 16 -9.54 -32.56 12.91
N PRO A 17 -8.74 -32.25 13.95
CA PRO A 17 -8.34 -30.87 14.16
C PRO A 17 -7.17 -30.57 13.20
N PHE A 18 -6.87 -29.29 12.97
CA PHE A 18 -5.70 -28.79 12.21
C PHE A 18 -5.83 -28.50 10.71
N ALA A 19 -6.94 -28.78 10.01
CA ALA A 19 -7.08 -28.33 8.61
C ALA A 19 -6.89 -26.80 8.46
N HIS A 20 -7.38 -26.02 9.44
CA HIS A 20 -7.20 -24.57 9.49
C HIS A 20 -5.75 -24.15 9.80
N LEU A 21 -5.04 -24.87 10.67
CA LEU A 21 -3.65 -24.57 11.01
C LEU A 21 -2.69 -24.91 9.85
N PHE A 22 -2.97 -25.99 9.12
CA PHE A 22 -2.25 -26.31 7.89
C PHE A 22 -2.54 -25.31 6.77
N TYR A 23 -3.80 -24.88 6.62
CA TYR A 23 -4.19 -23.88 5.62
C TYR A 23 -3.56 -22.50 5.88
N GLU A 24 -3.58 -22.02 7.13
CA GLU A 24 -2.94 -20.75 7.48
C GLU A 24 -1.41 -20.83 7.36
N ALA A 25 -0.80 -21.96 7.75
CA ALA A 25 0.63 -22.19 7.50
C ALA A 25 0.96 -22.19 5.99
N ALA A 26 0.16 -22.88 5.17
CA ALA A 26 0.32 -22.91 3.72
C ALA A 26 0.17 -21.52 3.09
N LYS A 27 -0.77 -20.70 3.58
CA LYS A 27 -0.90 -19.29 3.17
C LYS A 27 0.33 -18.46 3.50
N ILE A 28 0.92 -18.64 4.68
CA ILE A 28 2.13 -17.92 5.09
C ILE A 28 3.29 -18.28 4.15
N LEU A 29 3.53 -19.59 3.94
CA LEU A 29 4.57 -20.07 3.03
C LEU A 29 4.35 -19.59 1.58
N LEU A 30 3.10 -19.58 1.12
CA LEU A 30 2.77 -19.05 -0.20
C LEU A 30 3.06 -17.55 -0.30
N LYS A 31 2.73 -16.77 0.73
CA LYS A 31 3.05 -15.33 0.75
C LYS A 31 4.55 -15.09 0.76
N GLU A 32 5.32 -15.85 1.53
CA GLU A 32 6.77 -15.74 1.59
C GLU A 32 7.43 -16.09 0.25
N THR A 33 7.01 -17.20 -0.36
CA THR A 33 7.52 -17.64 -1.67
C THR A 33 7.19 -16.65 -2.78
N ILE A 34 5.94 -16.16 -2.86
CA ILE A 34 5.55 -15.11 -3.81
C ILE A 34 6.36 -13.83 -3.59
N THR A 35 6.52 -13.41 -2.32
CA THR A 35 7.26 -12.18 -2.00
C THR A 35 8.73 -12.30 -2.40
N SER A 36 9.35 -13.45 -2.11
CA SER A 36 10.75 -13.73 -2.48
C SER A 36 10.92 -13.77 -3.99
N ALA A 37 10.09 -14.54 -4.70
CA ALA A 37 10.13 -14.65 -6.15
C ALA A 37 9.91 -13.29 -6.84
N THR A 38 8.97 -12.49 -6.33
CA THR A 38 8.70 -11.13 -6.85
C THR A 38 9.90 -10.21 -6.66
N LYS A 39 10.59 -10.28 -5.50
CA LYS A 39 11.79 -9.50 -5.23
C LYS A 39 12.94 -9.88 -6.17
N SER A 40 13.20 -11.18 -6.34
CA SER A 40 14.25 -11.65 -7.25
C SER A 40 13.96 -11.20 -8.69
N TRP A 41 12.73 -11.45 -9.17
CA TRP A 41 12.32 -11.00 -10.49
C TRP A 41 12.46 -9.48 -10.67
N TRP A 42 12.05 -8.68 -9.67
CA TRP A 42 12.18 -7.22 -9.74
C TRP A 42 13.63 -6.76 -9.81
N SER A 43 14.53 -7.38 -9.04
CA SER A 43 15.96 -7.01 -9.06
C SER A 43 16.59 -7.21 -10.45
N GLU A 44 16.18 -8.25 -11.17
CA GLU A 44 16.66 -8.58 -12.51
C GLU A 44 15.99 -7.73 -13.60
N ASN A 45 14.68 -7.47 -13.47
CA ASN A 45 13.84 -6.93 -14.55
C ASN A 45 13.41 -5.47 -14.34
N ALA A 46 13.79 -4.82 -13.24
CA ALA A 46 13.38 -3.44 -12.97
C ALA A 46 13.86 -2.48 -14.08
N PRO A 47 13.01 -1.54 -14.54
CA PRO A 47 13.46 -0.49 -15.45
C PRO A 47 14.58 0.36 -14.86
N GLU A 48 15.52 0.80 -15.69
CA GLU A 48 16.68 1.61 -15.24
C GLU A 48 16.28 2.87 -14.46
N PHE A 49 15.16 3.49 -14.83
CA PHE A 49 14.61 4.62 -14.08
C PHE A 49 14.31 4.27 -12.61
N TYR A 50 13.75 3.10 -12.34
CA TYR A 50 13.40 2.65 -10.99
C TYR A 50 14.65 2.27 -10.19
N LYS A 51 15.65 1.66 -10.84
CA LYS A 51 16.95 1.38 -10.23
C LYS A 51 17.64 2.67 -9.76
N ARG A 52 17.66 3.71 -10.60
CA ARG A 52 18.22 5.03 -10.24
C ARG A 52 17.52 5.70 -9.04
N LEU A 53 16.22 5.45 -8.87
CA LEU A 53 15.45 5.98 -7.74
C LEU A 53 15.62 5.15 -6.46
N GLY A 54 16.39 4.05 -6.48
CA GLY A 54 16.55 3.15 -5.34
C GLY A 54 15.25 2.43 -4.96
N ILE A 55 14.37 2.17 -5.93
CA ILE A 55 13.11 1.44 -5.71
C ILE A 55 13.40 -0.05 -5.83
N ASP A 56 13.65 -0.68 -4.68
CA ASP A 56 14.12 -2.06 -4.53
C ASP A 56 13.01 -3.12 -4.64
N SER A 57 11.74 -2.72 -4.69
CA SER A 57 10.62 -3.66 -4.66
C SER A 57 9.35 -3.12 -5.32
N TYR A 58 8.66 -4.01 -6.05
CA TYR A 58 7.25 -3.85 -6.38
C TYR A 58 6.41 -4.16 -5.13
N THR A 59 6.29 -3.20 -4.22
CA THR A 59 5.32 -3.30 -3.12
C THR A 59 3.99 -2.71 -3.60
N ARG A 60 2.91 -3.49 -3.52
CA ARG A 60 1.55 -3.01 -3.89
C ARG A 60 1.15 -1.78 -3.06
N THR A 61 1.68 -1.68 -1.85
CA THR A 61 1.51 -0.54 -0.96
C THR A 61 2.80 -0.33 -0.16
N PRO A 62 3.77 0.46 -0.63
CA PRO A 62 4.92 0.84 0.20
C PRO A 62 4.47 1.43 1.53
N LYS A 63 5.20 1.18 2.62
CA LYS A 63 4.93 1.79 3.95
C LYS A 63 4.85 3.32 3.90
N LYS A 64 5.43 3.95 2.87
CA LYS A 64 5.32 5.39 2.58
C LYS A 64 3.90 5.85 2.18
N LEU A 65 2.97 4.92 1.92
CA LEU A 65 1.55 5.16 1.63
C LEU A 65 0.64 4.94 2.86
N THR A 66 1.17 5.01 4.09
CA THR A 66 0.36 5.02 5.32
C THR A 66 -0.39 6.33 5.55
N LEU A 67 -0.15 7.34 4.70
CA LEU A 67 -0.87 8.60 4.76
C LEU A 67 -2.35 8.39 4.47
N THR A 68 -3.20 9.19 5.12
CA THR A 68 -4.62 9.21 4.79
C THR A 68 -4.79 9.59 3.32
N ARG A 69 -5.84 9.05 2.67
CA ARG A 69 -6.12 9.34 1.26
C ARG A 69 -6.15 10.84 0.95
N LEU A 70 -6.69 11.64 1.89
CA LEU A 70 -6.75 13.10 1.79
C LEU A 70 -5.37 13.75 1.83
N LEU A 71 -4.50 13.33 2.75
CA LEU A 71 -3.16 13.91 2.86
C LEU A 71 -2.29 13.50 1.67
N LEU A 72 -2.41 12.25 1.23
CA LEU A 72 -1.72 11.76 0.04
C LEU A 72 -2.14 12.55 -1.21
N SER A 73 -3.44 12.78 -1.42
CA SER A 73 -3.90 13.55 -2.59
C SER A 73 -3.37 14.98 -2.57
N ARG A 74 -3.36 15.65 -1.40
CA ARG A 74 -2.79 16.99 -1.23
C ARG A 74 -1.28 17.02 -1.49
N LEU A 75 -0.53 16.02 -1.02
CA LEU A 75 0.91 15.94 -1.28
C LEU A 75 1.22 15.67 -2.76
N CYS A 76 0.47 14.79 -3.42
CA CYS A 76 0.60 14.56 -4.86
C CYS A 76 0.30 15.84 -5.66
N ALA A 77 -0.76 16.57 -5.31
CA ALA A 77 -1.08 17.87 -5.86
C ALA A 77 0.09 18.85 -5.65
N ALA A 78 0.54 19.04 -4.41
CA ALA A 78 1.64 19.93 -4.03
C ALA A 78 2.92 19.65 -4.83
N ARG A 79 3.31 18.38 -4.95
CA ARG A 79 4.54 17.97 -5.68
C ARG A 79 4.45 18.16 -7.18
N SER A 80 3.27 17.93 -7.76
CA SER A 80 3.06 18.07 -9.20
C SER A 80 2.74 19.51 -9.60
N GLY A 81 2.46 20.40 -8.65
CA GLY A 81 1.92 21.73 -8.90
C GLY A 81 0.56 21.69 -9.61
N HIS A 82 -0.15 20.56 -9.53
CA HIS A 82 -1.50 20.38 -10.05
C HIS A 82 -2.51 20.38 -8.90
N GLY A 83 -3.80 20.55 -9.21
CA GLY A 83 -4.88 20.55 -8.23
C GLY A 83 -5.60 21.89 -8.23
N ASP A 84 -6.04 22.32 -7.07
CA ASP A 84 -6.83 23.54 -6.88
C ASP A 84 -5.97 24.79 -6.62
N PHE A 85 -4.67 24.72 -6.86
CA PHE A 85 -3.76 25.85 -6.63
C PHE A 85 -3.99 26.98 -7.64
N ALA A 86 -3.91 28.21 -7.14
CA ALA A 86 -4.09 29.41 -7.95
C ALA A 86 -3.09 29.47 -9.12
N ALA A 87 -1.82 29.14 -8.87
CA ALA A 87 -0.77 29.14 -9.88
C ALA A 87 -1.07 28.20 -11.07
N TYR A 88 -1.62 27.02 -10.80
CA TYR A 88 -1.99 26.06 -11.85
C TYR A 88 -3.11 26.61 -12.74
N HIS A 89 -4.17 27.12 -12.12
CA HIS A 89 -5.32 27.66 -12.84
C HIS A 89 -4.98 28.96 -13.59
N HIS A 90 -4.11 29.80 -13.06
CA HIS A 90 -3.60 30.98 -13.77
C HIS A 90 -2.80 30.59 -15.01
N ARG A 91 -1.86 29.63 -14.89
CA ARG A 91 -1.04 29.17 -16.01
C ARG A 91 -1.89 28.63 -17.16
N LEU A 92 -3.00 27.95 -16.85
CA LEU A 92 -3.92 27.37 -17.84
C LEU A 92 -5.13 28.26 -18.17
N ASN A 93 -5.17 29.50 -17.66
CA ASN A 93 -6.26 30.45 -17.89
C ASN A 93 -7.66 29.91 -17.54
N HIS A 94 -7.76 29.11 -16.47
CA HIS A 94 -9.02 28.53 -15.98
C HIS A 94 -9.83 29.57 -15.18
N ARG A 95 -10.73 30.29 -15.87
CA ARG A 95 -11.48 31.43 -15.29
C ARG A 95 -12.52 31.08 -14.22
N LYS A 96 -13.03 29.85 -14.20
CA LYS A 96 -14.10 29.41 -13.29
C LYS A 96 -13.60 28.62 -12.08
N ALA A 97 -12.29 28.58 -11.87
CA ALA A 97 -11.71 27.80 -10.80
C ALA A 97 -11.77 28.54 -9.46
N HIS A 98 -12.09 27.80 -8.39
CA HIS A 98 -12.06 28.33 -7.04
C HIS A 98 -10.62 28.33 -6.50
N ILE A 99 -9.90 29.41 -6.81
CA ILE A 99 -8.47 29.58 -6.52
C ILE A 99 -8.17 30.15 -5.13
N HIS A 100 -9.18 30.58 -4.37
CA HIS A 100 -9.02 31.12 -3.02
C HIS A 100 -9.39 30.07 -1.97
N CYS A 101 -8.77 30.13 -0.80
CA CYS A 101 -9.11 29.34 0.37
C CYS A 101 -10.25 30.01 1.15
N SER A 102 -10.86 29.32 2.12
CA SER A 102 -11.92 29.88 2.99
C SER A 102 -11.42 31.08 3.82
N CYS A 103 -10.10 31.20 4.02
CA CYS A 103 -9.44 32.37 4.59
C CYS A 103 -9.20 33.52 3.59
N SER A 104 -9.75 33.43 2.37
CA SER A 104 -9.57 34.36 1.23
C SER A 104 -8.16 34.43 0.63
N GLU A 105 -7.15 33.78 1.22
CA GLU A 105 -5.81 33.69 0.61
C GLU A 105 -5.80 32.78 -0.63
N PRO A 106 -4.96 33.05 -1.63
CA PRO A 106 -4.77 32.17 -2.77
C PRO A 106 -4.34 30.77 -2.34
N LYS A 107 -4.89 29.74 -2.97
CA LYS A 107 -4.52 28.35 -2.74
C LYS A 107 -3.09 28.11 -3.22
N SER A 108 -2.20 27.86 -2.27
CA SER A 108 -0.81 27.46 -2.51
C SER A 108 -0.59 26.00 -2.12
N SER A 109 0.55 25.44 -2.53
CA SER A 109 0.94 24.07 -2.18
C SER A 109 1.18 23.87 -0.68
N THR A 110 1.48 24.92 0.09
CA THR A 110 1.69 24.84 1.56
C THR A 110 0.47 25.27 2.36
N ARG A 111 -0.52 25.94 1.73
CA ARG A 111 -1.67 26.52 2.44
C ARG A 111 -2.45 25.50 3.26
N PHE A 112 -2.50 24.23 2.85
CA PHE A 112 -3.20 23.18 3.60
C PHE A 112 -2.56 22.84 4.96
N LEU A 113 -1.30 23.23 5.19
CA LEU A 113 -0.60 23.10 6.48
C LEU A 113 -0.78 24.34 7.36
N GLU A 114 -0.98 25.50 6.74
CA GLU A 114 -1.02 26.81 7.39
C GLU A 114 -2.45 27.28 7.69
N CYS A 115 -3.46 26.76 7.00
CA CYS A 115 -4.85 27.19 7.16
C CYS A 115 -5.54 26.32 8.21
N THR A 116 -5.94 26.96 9.31
CA THR A 116 -6.72 26.30 10.39
C THR A 116 -8.22 26.36 10.16
N ILE A 117 -8.68 27.20 9.21
CA ILE A 117 -10.09 27.31 8.86
C ILE A 117 -10.48 26.07 8.04
N PRO A 118 -11.51 25.31 8.48
CA PRO A 118 -12.00 24.18 7.71
C PRO A 118 -12.50 24.65 6.33
N PRO A 119 -12.37 23.80 5.29
CA PRO A 119 -12.84 24.11 3.95
C PRO A 119 -14.34 24.36 3.92
#